data_AF-A0A0J8TKK0-F1
#
_entry.id   AF-A0A0J8TKK0-F1
#
_cell.length_a   1.000
_cell.length_b   1.000
_cell.length_c   1.000
_cell.angle_alpha   90.00
_cell.angle_beta   90.00
_cell.angle_gamma   90.00
#
_symmetry.space_group_name_H-M   'P 1'
#
loop_
_entity.id
_entity.type
_entity.pdbx_description
1 polymer ?
#
loop_
_entity_poly.entity_id
_entity_poly.type
_entity_poly.pdbx_seq_one_letter_code
_entity_poly.pdbx_strand_id
1 'polypeptide(L)'
;MFVVASMAFVGQPKNFVETKKSRLPSALPRRLYIELSAIMRALERADPAMRYEIGLYERVTSLKNQDPMLRVNIALGGWTFNDPGPTASTFSDLARSEENQKKCFKSLISFMATYDFDGVDLDWEYPVDADRGGRPEDFGNFPKFMANLKKALKSTSGRDELSVTLPASYWYLQHFDLKKLSPHVDYFNIMSYDLHGTWDKGNKWTGNFLNAHTDLTEIDQALNLICRNNIDPGKVVMGLGFYGRAFTVETKSCV
;
A
#
# COMPACT_ATOMS: atom_id res chain seq x y z
N MET A 1 -19.30 -1.85 -3.25
CA MET A 1 -18.23 -0.91 -3.66
C MET A 1 -17.43 -0.60 -2.42
N PHE A 2 -16.19 -1.09 -2.36
CA PHE A 2 -15.23 -0.77 -1.29
C PHE A 2 -14.54 0.55 -1.66
N VAL A 3 -14.37 1.47 -0.72
CA VAL A 3 -13.67 2.73 -0.93
C VAL A 3 -12.45 2.64 -0.01
N VAL A 4 -11.30 2.29 -0.60
CA VAL A 4 -10.01 2.43 0.06
C VAL A 4 -9.58 3.87 -0.15
N ALA A 5 -9.49 4.62 0.94
CA ALA A 5 -8.73 5.87 0.95
C ALA A 5 -7.29 5.51 1.31
N SER A 6 -6.41 5.24 0.34
CA SER A 6 -4.97 5.33 0.63
C SER A 6 -4.67 6.82 0.84
N MET A 7 -4.40 7.18 2.10
CA MET A 7 -3.80 8.46 2.45
C MET A 7 -2.31 8.23 2.63
N ALA A 8 -1.56 8.15 1.53
CA ALA A 8 -0.11 8.25 1.58
C ALA A 8 0.26 9.65 2.09
N PHE A 9 0.70 9.76 3.34
CA PHE A 9 1.25 11.01 3.87
C PHE A 9 2.68 11.19 3.33
N VAL A 10 2.81 11.51 2.04
CA VAL A 10 4.07 12.01 1.47
C VAL A 10 4.22 13.46 1.94
N GLY A 11 5.21 13.71 2.80
CA GLY A 11 5.31 14.93 3.62
C GLY A 11 5.07 16.26 2.88
N GLN A 12 4.07 17.02 3.34
CA GLN A 12 3.81 18.45 3.06
C GLN A 12 2.89 19.06 4.17
N PRO A 13 2.75 20.40 4.32
CA PRO A 13 2.97 21.13 5.57
C PRO A 13 1.79 21.26 6.56
N LYS A 14 2.17 21.28 7.85
CA LYS A 14 1.65 21.88 9.11
C LYS A 14 0.19 22.29 9.35
N ASN A 15 -0.77 22.29 8.41
CA ASN A 15 -2.10 22.82 8.70
C ASN A 15 -3.23 21.88 8.22
N PHE A 16 -3.65 20.96 9.10
CA PHE A 16 -4.93 20.27 8.95
C PHE A 16 -5.99 21.07 9.69
N VAL A 17 -6.88 21.74 8.96
CA VAL A 17 -8.06 22.43 9.53
C VAL A 17 -9.20 21.43 9.60
N GLU A 18 -9.65 21.13 10.82
CA GLU A 18 -10.81 20.30 11.11
C GLU A 18 -12.07 20.93 10.51
N THR A 19 -12.66 20.30 9.49
CA THR A 19 -13.97 20.70 8.97
C THR A 19 -15.07 19.88 9.66
N LYS A 20 -16.10 20.60 10.09
CA LYS A 20 -17.23 20.16 10.92
C LYS A 20 -17.82 18.80 10.54
N LYS A 21 -18.18 18.01 11.56
CA LYS A 21 -19.06 16.82 11.57
C LYS A 21 -19.97 16.73 10.33
N SER A 22 -19.51 16.04 9.29
CA SER A 22 -20.40 15.51 8.26
C SER A 22 -20.87 14.13 8.72
N ARG A 23 -22.19 13.92 8.76
CA ARG A 23 -22.74 12.57 8.98
C ARG A 23 -22.40 11.75 7.75
N LEU A 24 -21.47 10.81 7.90
CA LEU A 24 -21.16 9.82 6.88
C LEU A 24 -22.45 9.04 6.56
N PRO A 25 -22.86 8.92 5.29
CA PRO A 25 -24.01 8.11 4.90
C PRO A 25 -23.83 6.65 5.35
N SER A 26 -24.87 6.02 5.88
CA SER A 26 -24.90 4.64 6.40
C SER A 26 -24.52 3.54 5.40
N ALA A 27 -24.26 3.92 4.14
CA ALA A 27 -23.95 3.04 3.01
C ALA A 27 -22.48 3.09 2.56
N LEU A 28 -21.61 3.88 3.22
CA LEU A 28 -20.18 3.82 2.92
C LEU A 28 -19.60 2.48 3.42
N PRO A 29 -18.76 1.81 2.62
CA PRO A 29 -18.07 0.59 3.04
C PRO A 29 -17.25 0.86 4.32
N ARG A 30 -17.47 0.04 5.34
CA ARG A 30 -17.05 0.27 6.74
C ARG A 30 -15.60 -0.14 7.03
N ARG A 31 -14.69 0.04 6.07
CA ARG A 31 -13.26 -0.22 6.23
C ARG A 31 -12.49 1.04 5.88
N LEU A 32 -11.79 1.62 6.87
CA LEU A 32 -10.91 2.76 6.66
C LEU A 32 -9.48 2.22 6.65
N TYR A 33 -8.86 2.32 5.50
CA TYR A 33 -7.45 2.04 5.33
C TYR A 33 -6.72 3.33 5.63
N ILE A 34 -5.76 3.30 6.55
CA ILE A 34 -4.85 4.41 6.71
C ILE A 34 -3.48 3.87 6.45
N GLU A 35 -2.94 4.24 5.30
CA GLU A 35 -1.55 3.99 4.95
C GLU A 35 -0.69 4.96 5.75
N LEU A 36 -0.36 4.58 6.99
CA LEU A 36 0.76 5.20 7.65
C LEU A 36 1.98 4.39 7.29
N SER A 37 2.87 4.97 6.49
CA SER A 37 4.19 4.41 6.22
C SER A 37 4.98 4.34 7.52
N ALA A 38 4.78 3.28 8.30
CA ALA A 38 5.60 2.99 9.46
C ALA A 38 6.95 2.54 8.93
N ILE A 39 7.89 3.47 8.87
CA ILE A 39 9.28 3.14 8.61
C ILE A 39 9.67 2.11 9.68
N MET A 40 10.14 0.94 9.24
CA MET A 40 10.71 -0.12 10.09
C MET A 40 11.94 0.30 10.92
N ARG A 41 12.21 1.61 11.02
CA ARG A 41 13.09 2.28 11.98
C ARG A 41 12.39 2.53 13.32
N ALA A 42 11.39 1.73 13.71
CA ALA A 42 10.74 1.84 15.01
C ALA A 42 11.64 1.44 16.22
N LEU A 43 12.98 1.43 16.08
CA LEU A 43 13.91 1.07 17.16
C LEU A 43 15.04 2.07 17.42
N GLU A 44 15.09 3.23 16.75
CA GLU A 44 16.05 4.28 17.11
C GLU A 44 15.35 5.58 17.56
N ARG A 45 15.50 5.81 18.87
CA ARG A 45 15.00 6.85 19.78
C ARG A 45 14.65 8.25 19.23
N ALA A 46 13.54 8.77 19.78
CA ALA A 46 13.32 10.16 20.22
C ALA A 46 13.28 11.28 19.16
N ASP A 47 12.72 11.03 17.99
CA ASP A 47 12.35 12.09 17.04
C ASP A 47 10.97 12.72 17.41
N PRO A 48 10.83 14.06 17.43
CA PRO A 48 9.52 14.73 17.49
C PRO A 48 8.51 14.28 16.42
N ALA A 49 8.96 13.91 15.21
CA ALA A 49 8.13 13.32 14.18
C ALA A 49 7.52 11.99 14.64
N MET A 50 8.30 11.16 15.33
CA MET A 50 7.81 9.90 15.92
C MET A 50 6.74 10.15 16.98
N ARG A 51 6.85 11.22 17.80
CA ARG A 51 5.79 11.54 18.78
C ARG A 51 4.49 11.98 18.12
N TYR A 52 4.59 12.73 17.01
CA TYR A 52 3.42 13.12 16.22
C TYR A 52 2.76 11.90 15.58
N GLU A 53 3.55 10.99 15.01
CA GLU A 53 3.06 9.73 14.43
C GLU A 53 2.38 8.84 15.46
N ILE A 54 2.94 8.69 16.67
CA ILE A 54 2.31 7.94 17.77
C ILE A 54 0.93 8.51 18.09
N GLY A 55 0.83 9.84 18.22
CA GLY A 55 -0.46 10.48 18.46
C GLY A 55 -1.45 10.31 17.30
N LEU A 56 -0.97 10.17 16.06
CA LEU A 56 -1.83 9.86 14.92
C LEU A 56 -2.33 8.41 14.95
N TYR A 57 -1.47 7.44 15.25
CA TYR A 57 -1.86 6.02 15.34
C TYR A 57 -3.04 5.84 16.31
N GLU A 58 -2.89 6.35 17.54
CA GLU A 58 -3.93 6.25 18.56
C GLU A 58 -5.21 6.99 18.16
N ARG A 59 -5.09 8.19 17.57
CA ARG A 59 -6.27 8.95 17.12
C ARG A 59 -7.05 8.20 16.06
N VAL A 60 -6.36 7.59 15.10
CA VAL A 60 -6.99 6.85 14.02
C VAL A 60 -7.65 5.58 14.54
N THR A 61 -6.93 4.76 15.32
CA THR A 61 -7.50 3.51 15.83
C THR A 61 -8.61 3.77 16.85
N SER A 62 -8.59 4.90 17.56
CA SER A 62 -9.69 5.32 18.45
C SER A 62 -11.02 5.61 17.74
N LEU A 63 -11.02 5.78 16.41
CA LEU A 63 -12.26 5.92 15.63
C LEU A 63 -13.15 4.67 15.74
N LYS A 64 -12.58 3.51 16.08
CA LYS A 64 -13.32 2.28 16.38
C LYS A 64 -14.28 2.41 17.56
N ASN A 65 -14.06 3.36 18.46
CA ASN A 65 -15.00 3.67 19.54
C ASN A 65 -16.33 4.25 19.02
N GLN A 66 -16.32 4.85 17.83
CA GLN A 66 -17.50 5.41 17.19
C GLN A 66 -18.15 4.43 16.21
N ASP A 67 -17.34 3.60 15.55
CA ASP A 67 -17.79 2.51 14.69
C ASP A 67 -17.09 1.20 15.09
N PRO A 68 -17.73 0.35 15.92
CA PRO A 68 -17.14 -0.92 16.35
C PRO A 68 -16.90 -1.93 15.21
N MET A 69 -17.43 -1.69 14.01
CA MET A 69 -17.18 -2.52 12.82
C MET A 69 -15.99 -2.02 12.00
N LEU A 70 -15.47 -0.83 12.31
CA LEU A 70 -14.32 -0.28 11.62
C LEU A 70 -13.08 -1.15 11.88
N ARG A 71 -12.37 -1.49 10.81
CA ARG A 71 -11.03 -2.09 10.87
C ARG A 71 -10.01 -1.06 10.41
N VAL A 72 -8.89 -1.00 11.12
CA VAL A 72 -7.76 -0.11 10.83
C VAL A 72 -6.49 -0.95 10.72
N ASN A 73 -5.89 -0.97 9.53
CA ASN A 73 -4.67 -1.71 9.24
C ASN A 73 -3.48 -0.77 9.11
N ILE A 74 -2.29 -1.23 9.51
CA ILE A 74 -1.04 -0.49 9.28
C ILE A 74 -0.45 -0.91 7.94
N ALA A 75 -0.03 0.05 7.12
CA ALA A 75 0.67 -0.25 5.88
C ALA A 75 2.19 -0.26 6.06
N LEU A 76 2.86 -1.17 5.40
CA LEU A 76 4.32 -1.28 5.41
C LEU A 76 4.84 -1.13 3.98
N GLY A 77 5.62 -0.07 3.75
CA GLY A 77 6.29 0.16 2.46
C GLY A 77 5.96 1.52 1.87
N GLY A 78 5.44 1.52 0.64
CA GLY A 78 5.18 2.70 -0.16
C GLY A 78 6.37 3.11 -1.03
N TRP A 79 6.10 3.96 -2.02
CA TRP A 79 7.06 4.32 -3.06
C TRP A 79 8.45 4.73 -2.50
N THR A 80 8.51 5.68 -1.57
CA THR A 80 9.79 6.21 -1.06
C THR A 80 10.56 5.24 -0.18
N PHE A 81 9.88 4.25 0.41
CA PHE A 81 10.55 3.21 1.21
C PHE A 81 11.46 2.33 0.34
N ASN A 82 11.08 2.17 -0.93
CA ASN A 82 11.79 1.37 -1.93
C ASN A 82 12.76 2.21 -2.79
N ASP A 83 12.90 3.51 -2.53
CA ASP A 83 13.88 4.36 -3.22
C ASP A 83 15.32 3.95 -2.84
N PRO A 84 16.31 4.22 -3.72
CA PRO A 84 17.71 3.96 -3.43
C PRO A 84 18.14 4.52 -2.08
N GLY A 85 18.56 3.62 -1.18
CA GLY A 85 18.87 3.98 0.18
C GLY A 85 18.86 2.79 1.13
N PRO A 86 18.95 3.03 2.45
CA PRO A 86 19.07 1.97 3.45
C PRO A 86 17.89 1.00 3.49
N THR A 87 16.73 1.38 2.95
CA THR A 87 15.51 0.58 2.99
C THR A 87 15.20 -0.11 1.67
N ALA A 88 15.89 0.20 0.57
CA ALA A 88 15.57 -0.25 -0.78
C ALA A 88 15.41 -1.79 -0.89
N SER A 89 16.31 -2.56 -0.27
CA SER A 89 16.28 -4.03 -0.32
C SER A 89 15.52 -4.69 0.83
N THR A 90 14.89 -3.91 1.72
CA THR A 90 14.35 -4.43 2.99
C THR A 90 13.36 -5.56 2.77
N PHE A 91 12.42 -5.40 1.84
CA PHE A 91 11.43 -6.44 1.58
C PHE A 91 12.04 -7.68 0.93
N SER A 92 12.98 -7.52 -0.01
CA SER A 92 13.71 -8.65 -0.58
C SER A 92 14.51 -9.41 0.49
N ASP A 93 15.18 -8.69 1.39
CA ASP A 93 15.96 -9.25 2.51
C ASP A 93 15.09 -9.98 3.54
N LEU A 94 13.88 -9.49 3.79
CA LEU A 94 12.89 -10.15 4.63
C LEU A 94 12.33 -11.39 3.94
N ALA A 95 11.97 -11.30 2.66
CA ALA A 95 11.34 -12.40 1.92
C ALA A 95 12.25 -13.63 1.84
N ARG A 96 13.57 -13.44 1.74
CA ARG A 96 14.56 -14.53 1.64
C ARG A 96 15.04 -15.13 2.96
N SER A 97 14.71 -14.53 4.11
CA SER A 97 15.27 -14.95 5.41
C SER A 97 14.20 -15.15 6.48
N GLU A 98 13.93 -16.41 6.84
CA GLU A 98 13.00 -16.74 7.94
C GLU A 98 13.45 -16.18 9.30
N GLU A 99 14.76 -16.03 9.52
CA GLU A 99 15.27 -15.43 10.76
C GLU A 99 14.88 -13.95 10.84
N ASN A 100 15.05 -13.21 9.74
CA ASN A 100 14.66 -11.81 9.66
C ASN A 100 13.13 -11.67 9.77
N GLN A 101 12.37 -12.57 9.14
CA GLN A 101 10.90 -12.64 9.27
C GLN A 101 10.48 -12.78 10.74
N LYS A 102 11.07 -13.71 11.49
CA LYS A 102 10.73 -13.91 12.92
C LYS A 102 10.94 -12.64 13.75
N LYS A 103 12.05 -11.93 13.54
CA LYS A 103 12.36 -10.67 14.23
C LYS A 103 11.36 -9.57 13.85
N CYS A 104 11.12 -9.42 12.55
CA CYS A 104 10.16 -8.48 11.99
C CYS A 104 8.74 -8.72 12.53
N PHE A 105 8.20 -9.94 12.37
CA PHE A 105 6.82 -10.26 12.74
C PHE A 105 6.59 -10.10 14.24
N LYS A 106 7.58 -10.44 15.08
CA LYS A 106 7.49 -10.19 16.52
C LYS A 106 7.36 -8.69 16.83
N SER A 107 8.19 -7.85 16.20
CA SER A 107 8.14 -6.40 16.38
C SER A 107 6.81 -5.83 15.87
N LEU A 108 6.39 -6.25 14.68
CA LEU A 108 5.15 -5.81 14.05
C LEU A 108 3.92 -6.14 14.88
N ILE A 109 3.79 -7.39 15.34
CA ILE A 109 2.67 -7.81 16.20
C ILE A 109 2.65 -7.01 17.50
N SER A 110 3.83 -6.76 18.10
CA SER A 110 3.92 -5.93 19.30
C SER A 110 3.48 -4.49 19.02
N PHE A 111 3.87 -3.92 17.89
CA PHE A 111 3.47 -2.58 17.46
C PHE A 111 1.96 -2.51 17.23
N MET A 112 1.38 -3.47 16.51
CA MET A 112 -0.05 -3.55 16.26
C MET A 112 -0.86 -3.66 17.55
N ALA A 113 -0.39 -4.45 18.52
CA ALA A 113 -1.03 -4.57 19.82
C ALA A 113 -0.95 -3.27 20.62
N THR A 114 0.15 -2.52 20.50
CA THR A 114 0.37 -1.25 21.21
C THR A 114 -0.59 -0.16 20.74
N TYR A 115 -0.79 -0.06 19.42
CA TYR A 115 -1.58 1.02 18.81
C TYR A 115 -2.97 0.60 18.35
N ASP A 116 -3.37 -0.62 18.67
CA ASP A 116 -4.68 -1.20 18.36
C ASP A 116 -5.00 -1.35 16.86
N PHE A 117 -4.03 -1.79 16.04
CA PHE A 117 -4.26 -2.13 14.63
C PHE A 117 -4.86 -3.54 14.45
N ASP A 118 -5.72 -3.69 13.44
CA ASP A 118 -6.49 -4.92 13.16
C ASP A 118 -5.85 -5.82 12.09
N GLY A 119 -4.76 -5.35 11.48
CA GLY A 119 -4.12 -6.02 10.36
C GLY A 119 -3.00 -5.21 9.74
N VAL A 120 -2.48 -5.74 8.63
CA VAL A 120 -1.33 -5.21 7.90
C VAL A 120 -1.67 -5.11 6.42
N ASP A 121 -1.29 -4.01 5.78
CA ASP A 121 -1.17 -3.93 4.33
C ASP A 121 0.31 -3.95 3.96
N LEU A 122 0.70 -4.75 2.98
CA LEU A 122 2.06 -4.73 2.47
C LEU A 122 2.09 -4.02 1.11
N ASP A 123 2.85 -2.94 1.05
CA ASP A 123 3.04 -2.11 -0.14
C ASP A 123 4.51 -2.15 -0.61
N TRP A 124 4.89 -3.30 -1.18
CA TRP A 124 6.22 -3.51 -1.73
C TRP A 124 6.26 -3.08 -3.19
N GLU A 125 6.97 -1.98 -3.46
CA GLU A 125 7.09 -1.38 -4.79
C GLU A 125 8.52 -1.41 -5.36
N TYR A 126 8.98 -2.48 -6.01
CA TYR A 126 8.28 -3.72 -6.38
C TYR A 126 9.22 -4.92 -6.23
N PRO A 127 8.69 -6.15 -5.99
CA PRO A 127 9.50 -7.36 -6.01
C PRO A 127 10.16 -7.56 -7.38
N VAL A 128 11.31 -8.23 -7.42
CA VAL A 128 12.08 -8.56 -8.64
C VAL A 128 12.72 -7.37 -9.36
N ASP A 129 12.11 -6.18 -9.33
CA ASP A 129 12.63 -5.00 -10.01
C ASP A 129 13.90 -4.47 -9.35
N ALA A 130 15.02 -4.58 -10.06
CA ALA A 130 16.33 -4.16 -9.58
C ALA A 130 16.43 -2.65 -9.32
N ASP A 131 15.68 -1.81 -10.06
CA ASP A 131 15.66 -0.36 -9.85
C ASP A 131 14.95 0.01 -8.54
N ARG A 132 14.23 -0.96 -7.94
CA ARG A 132 13.50 -0.85 -6.68
C ARG A 132 14.08 -1.75 -5.58
N GLY A 133 15.32 -2.22 -5.75
CA GLY A 133 16.00 -3.07 -4.76
C GLY A 133 15.53 -4.53 -4.73
N GLY A 134 14.73 -4.95 -5.70
CA GLY A 134 14.26 -6.32 -5.87
C GLY A 134 15.31 -7.26 -6.47
N ARG A 135 15.05 -8.57 -6.34
CA ARG A 135 15.88 -9.67 -6.83
C ARG A 135 15.04 -10.76 -7.51
N PRO A 136 15.57 -11.51 -8.47
CA PRO A 136 14.80 -12.54 -9.20
C PRO A 136 14.11 -13.56 -8.29
N GLU A 137 14.72 -13.93 -7.16
CA GLU A 137 14.13 -14.86 -6.20
C GLU A 137 12.87 -14.34 -5.49
N ASP A 138 12.60 -13.03 -5.53
CA ASP A 138 11.45 -12.42 -4.87
C ASP A 138 10.12 -12.99 -5.38
N PHE A 139 10.02 -13.32 -6.68
CA PHE A 139 8.80 -13.92 -7.25
C PHE A 139 8.39 -15.20 -6.50
N GLY A 140 9.36 -16.03 -6.14
CA GLY A 140 9.12 -17.27 -5.40
C GLY A 140 9.10 -17.10 -3.87
N ASN A 141 9.81 -16.10 -3.36
CA ASN A 141 9.91 -15.85 -1.92
C ASN A 141 8.76 -15.03 -1.37
N PHE A 142 8.20 -14.11 -2.14
CA PHE A 142 7.18 -13.20 -1.67
C PHE A 142 5.89 -13.93 -1.23
N PRO A 143 5.34 -14.90 -1.97
CA PRO A 143 4.21 -15.70 -1.47
C PRO A 143 4.52 -16.46 -0.17
N LYS A 144 5.75 -16.97 0.00
CA LYS A 144 6.17 -17.66 1.23
C LYS A 144 6.24 -16.70 2.41
N PHE A 145 6.79 -15.50 2.18
CA PHE A 145 6.80 -14.42 3.16
C PHE A 145 5.38 -14.08 3.62
N MET A 146 4.44 -13.90 2.67
CA MET A 146 3.04 -13.60 2.97
C MET A 146 2.32 -14.74 3.70
N ALA A 147 2.60 -16.00 3.34
CA ALA A 147 2.09 -17.16 4.05
C ALA A 147 2.55 -17.18 5.52
N ASN A 148 3.84 -16.91 5.75
CA ASN A 148 4.43 -16.87 7.09
C ASN A 148 3.90 -15.69 7.91
N LEU A 149 3.74 -14.51 7.30
CA LEU A 149 3.14 -13.35 7.94
C LEU A 149 1.69 -13.63 8.33
N LYS A 150 0.85 -14.14 7.42
CA LYS A 150 -0.55 -14.50 7.73
C LYS A 150 -0.63 -15.52 8.87
N LYS A 151 0.27 -16.52 8.89
CA LYS A 151 0.35 -17.49 9.99
C LYS A 151 0.71 -16.82 11.32
N ALA A 152 1.66 -15.90 11.33
CA ALA A 152 2.02 -15.15 12.53
C ALA A 152 0.86 -14.27 13.00
N LEU A 153 0.19 -13.56 12.10
CA LEU A 153 -0.95 -12.70 12.44
C LEU A 153 -2.16 -13.50 12.95
N LYS A 154 -2.43 -14.69 12.41
CA LYS A 154 -3.48 -15.60 12.92
C LYS A 154 -3.25 -16.09 14.35
N SER A 155 -2.01 -16.02 14.85
CA SER A 155 -1.73 -16.30 16.27
C SER A 155 -2.15 -15.18 17.21
N THR A 156 -2.51 -14.01 16.65
CA THR A 156 -3.08 -12.89 17.40
C THR A 156 -4.60 -13.03 17.51
N SER A 157 -5.16 -12.52 18.61
CA SER A 157 -6.61 -12.52 18.80
C SER A 157 -7.28 -11.41 17.98
N GLY A 158 -7.57 -11.70 16.70
CA GLY A 158 -8.39 -10.84 15.83
C GLY A 158 -7.66 -9.76 15.03
N ARG A 159 -6.33 -9.67 15.14
CA ARG A 159 -5.48 -8.72 14.39
C ARG A 159 -4.87 -9.36 13.15
N ASP A 160 -5.66 -10.16 12.44
CA ASP A 160 -5.18 -11.06 11.39
C ASP A 160 -5.51 -10.63 9.97
N GLU A 161 -6.06 -9.43 9.76
CA GLU A 161 -6.29 -8.93 8.40
C GLU A 161 -4.95 -8.67 7.71
N LEU A 162 -4.86 -9.10 6.46
CA LEU A 162 -3.66 -8.98 5.64
C LEU A 162 -4.04 -8.67 4.20
N SER A 163 -3.53 -7.57 3.68
CA SER A 163 -3.65 -7.20 2.28
C SER A 163 -2.32 -6.92 1.62
N VAL A 164 -2.34 -6.85 0.30
CA VAL A 164 -1.20 -6.45 -0.52
C VAL A 164 -1.67 -5.37 -1.48
N THR A 165 -0.87 -4.32 -1.58
CA THR A 165 -1.02 -3.30 -2.60
C THR A 165 -0.35 -3.75 -3.90
N LEU A 166 -1.09 -3.64 -4.99
CA LEU A 166 -0.74 -4.15 -6.32
C LEU A 166 -0.68 -2.99 -7.33
N PRO A 167 0.30 -3.00 -8.24
CA PRO A 167 0.35 -2.04 -9.34
C PRO A 167 -0.73 -2.33 -10.39
N ALA A 168 -1.23 -1.29 -11.04
CA ALA A 168 -2.09 -1.44 -12.22
C ALA A 168 -1.30 -1.83 -13.48
N SER A 169 -0.04 -1.37 -13.60
CA SER A 169 0.80 -1.63 -14.76
C SER A 169 1.27 -3.09 -14.84
N TYR A 170 1.13 -3.70 -16.01
CA TYR A 170 1.67 -5.04 -16.29
C TYR A 170 3.18 -5.12 -16.02
N TRP A 171 3.92 -4.04 -16.32
CA TRP A 171 5.37 -3.98 -16.17
C TRP A 171 5.82 -4.38 -14.76
N TYR A 172 5.07 -3.96 -13.74
CA TYR A 172 5.34 -4.34 -12.35
C TYR A 172 4.52 -5.55 -11.91
N LEU A 173 3.26 -5.67 -12.34
CA LEU A 173 2.36 -6.75 -11.90
C LEU A 173 2.88 -8.15 -12.26
N GLN A 174 3.64 -8.28 -13.36
CA GLN A 174 4.26 -9.55 -13.75
C GLN A 174 5.22 -10.13 -12.70
N HIS A 175 5.68 -9.33 -11.74
CA HIS A 175 6.54 -9.76 -10.64
C HIS A 175 5.79 -10.33 -9.43
N PHE A 176 4.46 -10.37 -9.48
CA PHE A 176 3.60 -10.89 -8.42
C PHE A 176 3.00 -12.24 -8.81
N ASP A 177 3.32 -13.31 -8.08
CA ASP A 177 2.64 -14.61 -8.21
C ASP A 177 1.25 -14.54 -7.53
N LEU A 178 0.29 -13.90 -8.19
CA LEU A 178 -1.04 -13.61 -7.65
C LEU A 178 -1.76 -14.89 -7.19
N LYS A 179 -1.57 -16.01 -7.91
CA LYS A 179 -2.19 -17.29 -7.56
C LYS A 179 -1.66 -17.83 -6.23
N LYS A 180 -0.36 -17.69 -5.97
CA LYS A 180 0.23 -18.09 -4.69
C LYS A 180 0.03 -17.04 -3.58
N LEU A 181 -0.17 -15.77 -3.91
CA LEU A 181 -0.46 -14.73 -2.92
C LEU A 181 -1.90 -14.79 -2.40
N SER A 182 -2.88 -15.03 -3.29
CA SER A 182 -4.32 -14.95 -2.99
C SER A 182 -4.80 -15.80 -1.79
N PRO A 183 -4.27 -17.02 -1.54
CA PRO A 183 -4.65 -17.79 -0.35
C PRO A 183 -4.19 -17.17 0.98
N HIS A 184 -3.25 -16.23 0.96
CA HIS A 184 -2.61 -15.68 2.15
C HIS A 184 -3.09 -14.27 2.48
N VAL A 185 -3.79 -13.61 1.57
CA VAL A 185 -4.37 -12.27 1.76
C VAL A 185 -5.89 -12.31 1.79
N ASP A 186 -6.48 -11.38 2.53
CA ASP A 186 -7.92 -11.20 2.58
C ASP A 186 -8.43 -10.47 1.33
N TYR A 187 -7.66 -9.49 0.83
CA TYR A 187 -7.93 -8.76 -0.41
C TYR A 187 -6.64 -8.11 -0.95
N PHE A 188 -6.71 -7.65 -2.19
CA PHE A 188 -5.69 -6.87 -2.88
C PHE A 188 -6.18 -5.44 -3.09
N ASN A 189 -5.32 -4.47 -2.84
CA ASN A 189 -5.58 -3.06 -3.14
C ASN A 189 -4.89 -2.70 -4.47
N ILE A 190 -5.64 -2.29 -5.48
CA ILE A 190 -5.08 -1.90 -6.78
C ILE A 190 -4.80 -0.42 -6.80
N MET A 191 -3.56 -0.05 -7.08
CA MET A 191 -3.17 1.34 -7.38
C MET A 191 -3.61 1.71 -8.80
N SER A 192 -4.92 1.89 -9.00
CA SER A 192 -5.55 2.32 -10.25
C SER A 192 -5.46 3.84 -10.47
N TYR A 193 -4.30 4.38 -10.11
CA TYR A 193 -3.88 5.77 -10.18
C TYR A 193 -2.38 5.77 -10.47
N ASP A 194 -1.80 6.93 -10.75
CA ASP A 194 -0.40 7.05 -11.18
C ASP A 194 -0.11 6.28 -12.48
N LEU A 195 -1.11 6.20 -13.36
CA LEU A 195 -0.95 5.59 -14.68
C LEU A 195 -0.06 6.47 -15.56
N HIS A 196 -0.27 7.77 -15.46
CA HIS A 196 0.45 8.79 -16.22
C HIS A 196 0.94 9.94 -15.35
N GLY A 197 2.09 10.48 -15.73
CA GLY A 197 2.77 11.52 -14.98
C GLY A 197 4.00 12.06 -15.70
N THR A 198 4.76 12.91 -15.00
CA THR A 198 5.93 13.58 -15.60
C THR A 198 7.01 12.61 -16.10
N TRP A 199 7.02 11.38 -15.61
CA TRP A 199 7.88 10.29 -16.04
C TRP A 199 7.61 9.78 -17.46
N ASP A 200 6.46 10.12 -18.07
CA ASP A 200 6.17 9.78 -19.46
C ASP A 200 6.99 10.61 -20.45
N LYS A 201 7.51 11.76 -20.03
CA LYS A 201 8.31 12.63 -20.89
C LYS A 201 9.55 11.90 -21.40
N GLY A 202 9.64 11.73 -22.73
CA GLY A 202 10.73 11.05 -23.41
C GLY A 202 10.65 9.52 -23.35
N ASN A 203 9.58 8.96 -22.78
CA ASN A 203 9.36 7.52 -22.77
C ASN A 203 8.94 7.03 -24.15
N LYS A 204 9.63 6.02 -24.68
CA LYS A 204 9.38 5.48 -26.02
C LYS A 204 8.03 4.76 -26.17
N TRP A 205 7.42 4.33 -25.07
CA TRP A 205 6.18 3.56 -25.06
C TRP A 205 4.95 4.44 -24.83
N THR A 206 5.03 5.35 -23.85
CA THR A 206 3.91 6.24 -23.50
C THR A 206 3.95 7.55 -24.29
N GLY A 207 5.11 7.96 -24.79
CA GLY A 207 5.26 9.17 -25.61
C GLY A 207 5.07 10.47 -24.81
N ASN A 208 5.16 11.60 -25.52
CA ASN A 208 5.02 12.94 -24.91
C ASN A 208 3.56 13.42 -24.93
N PHE A 209 2.64 12.63 -24.37
CA PHE A 209 1.22 12.99 -24.28
C PHE A 209 0.82 13.42 -22.87
N LEU A 210 -0.16 14.32 -22.77
CA LEU A 210 -0.75 14.76 -21.50
C LEU A 210 -1.88 13.80 -21.10
N ASN A 211 -1.52 12.56 -20.82
CA ASN A 211 -2.52 11.56 -20.43
C ASN A 211 -2.98 11.76 -18.98
N ALA A 212 -4.20 11.30 -18.70
CA ALA A 212 -4.77 11.39 -17.37
C ALA A 212 -4.08 10.41 -16.41
N HIS A 213 -3.77 10.87 -15.20
CA HIS A 213 -3.23 10.02 -14.13
C HIS A 213 -4.17 8.86 -13.73
N THR A 214 -5.45 8.95 -14.09
CA THR A 214 -6.43 7.85 -14.05
C THR A 214 -7.14 7.74 -15.40
N ASP A 215 -7.16 6.55 -16.00
CA ASP A 215 -7.85 6.25 -17.26
C ASP A 215 -8.70 4.98 -17.10
N LEU A 216 -9.99 5.04 -17.41
CA LEU A 216 -10.91 3.91 -17.22
C LEU A 216 -10.57 2.70 -18.11
N THR A 217 -10.03 2.93 -19.30
CA THR A 217 -9.62 1.87 -20.22
C THR A 217 -8.42 1.11 -19.65
N GLU A 218 -7.43 1.83 -19.14
CA GLU A 218 -6.26 1.21 -18.53
C GLU A 218 -6.58 0.53 -17.19
N ILE A 219 -7.48 1.12 -16.40
CA ILE A 219 -7.99 0.48 -15.17
C ILE A 219 -8.71 -0.83 -15.52
N ASP A 220 -9.56 -0.85 -16.55
CA ASP A 220 -10.21 -2.08 -17.02
C ASP A 220 -9.18 -3.12 -17.48
N GLN A 221 -8.14 -2.71 -18.20
CA GLN A 221 -7.05 -3.59 -18.60
C GLN A 221 -6.29 -4.18 -17.40
N ALA A 222 -5.97 -3.36 -16.40
CA ALA A 222 -5.30 -3.80 -15.17
C ALA A 222 -6.14 -4.83 -14.41
N LEU A 223 -7.44 -4.58 -14.24
CA LEU A 223 -8.36 -5.52 -13.61
C LEU A 223 -8.49 -6.82 -14.42
N ASN A 224 -8.51 -6.72 -15.75
CA ASN A 224 -8.51 -7.89 -16.63
C ASN A 224 -7.25 -8.77 -16.45
N LEU A 225 -6.07 -8.20 -16.21
CA LEU A 225 -4.85 -8.98 -15.92
C LEU A 225 -5.01 -9.83 -14.66
N ILE A 226 -5.69 -9.31 -13.64
CA ILE A 226 -5.95 -10.00 -12.37
C ILE A 226 -7.00 -11.09 -12.56
N CYS A 227 -8.09 -10.77 -13.24
CA CYS A 227 -9.14 -11.74 -13.57
C CYS A 227 -8.58 -12.92 -14.38
N ARG A 228 -7.67 -12.67 -15.34
CA ARG A 228 -6.99 -13.71 -16.13
C ARG A 228 -6.11 -14.64 -15.29
N ASN A 229 -5.73 -14.23 -14.08
CA ASN A 229 -5.02 -15.07 -13.12
C ASN A 229 -5.94 -15.91 -12.24
N ASN A 230 -7.25 -15.93 -12.52
CA ASN A 230 -8.29 -16.61 -11.73
C ASN A 230 -8.36 -16.11 -10.28
N ILE A 231 -8.10 -14.82 -10.08
CA ILE A 231 -8.30 -14.16 -8.79
C ILE A 231 -9.78 -13.82 -8.66
N ASP A 232 -10.36 -14.14 -7.51
CA ASP A 232 -11.74 -13.78 -7.18
C ASP A 232 -11.88 -12.24 -7.19
N PRO A 233 -12.73 -11.67 -8.08
CA PRO A 233 -12.98 -10.23 -8.10
C PRO A 233 -13.48 -9.68 -6.76
N GLY A 234 -14.14 -10.51 -5.93
CA GLY A 234 -14.57 -10.14 -4.58
C GLY A 234 -13.41 -9.85 -3.61
N LYS A 235 -12.19 -10.29 -3.95
CA LYS A 235 -10.95 -9.97 -3.22
C LYS A 235 -10.21 -8.75 -3.77
N VAL A 236 -10.72 -8.05 -4.77
CA VAL A 236 -10.02 -6.92 -5.38
C VAL A 236 -10.71 -5.62 -4.98
N VAL A 237 -9.91 -4.68 -4.46
CA VAL A 237 -10.37 -3.33 -4.15
C VAL A 237 -9.69 -2.34 -5.09
N MET A 238 -10.50 -1.50 -5.74
CA MET A 238 -10.05 -0.46 -6.64
C MET A 238 -9.61 0.78 -5.86
N GLY A 239 -8.39 1.25 -6.10
CA GLY A 239 -7.86 2.48 -5.53
C GLY A 239 -8.33 3.72 -6.27
N LEU A 240 -8.58 4.81 -5.53
CA LEU A 240 -8.95 6.11 -6.09
C LEU A 240 -7.93 7.15 -5.64
N GLY A 241 -7.27 7.81 -6.60
CA GLY A 241 -6.36 8.91 -6.30
C GLY A 241 -7.14 10.17 -5.92
N PHE A 242 -7.03 10.61 -4.66
CA PHE A 242 -7.61 11.89 -4.20
C PHE A 242 -6.62 13.05 -4.36
N TYR A 243 -5.85 13.00 -5.45
CA TYR A 243 -4.88 14.00 -5.88
C TYR A 243 -4.81 13.96 -7.41
N GLY A 244 -4.07 14.91 -7.99
CA GLY A 244 -3.81 14.93 -9.43
C GLY A 244 -2.31 14.97 -9.71
N ARG A 245 -1.91 14.46 -10.87
CA ARG A 245 -0.61 14.75 -11.47
C ARG A 245 -0.74 15.96 -12.36
N ALA A 246 0.25 16.84 -12.28
CA ALA A 246 0.29 18.09 -13.04
C ALA A 246 1.47 18.08 -14.00
N PHE A 247 1.28 18.75 -15.14
CA PHE A 247 2.27 18.89 -16.18
C PHE A 247 2.48 20.37 -16.49
N THR A 248 3.72 20.73 -16.82
CA THR A 248 4.02 22.03 -17.43
C THR A 248 4.20 21.81 -18.92
N VAL A 249 3.31 22.40 -19.72
CA VAL A 249 3.38 22.33 -21.19
C VAL A 249 4.49 23.24 -21.72
N GLU A 250 5.16 22.81 -22.79
CA GLU A 250 6.20 23.61 -23.44
C GLU A 250 5.60 24.85 -24.12
N THR A 251 4.44 24.70 -24.74
CA THR A 251 3.71 25.79 -25.39
C THR A 251 2.20 25.70 -25.12
N LYS A 252 1.49 26.82 -25.26
CA LYS A 252 0.03 26.88 -25.08
C LYS A 252 -0.75 26.07 -26.12
N SER A 253 -0.14 25.77 -27.28
CA SER A 253 -0.76 24.99 -28.36
C SER A 253 -0.75 23.47 -28.12
N CYS A 254 -0.18 23.00 -27.01
CA CYS A 254 -0.14 21.57 -26.65
C CYS A 254 -1.40 21.07 -25.90
N VAL A 255 -2.40 21.95 -25.68
CA VAL A 255 -3.65 21.65 -24.95
C VAL A 255 -4.84 21.86 -25.87
#